data_AF-W2VNH4-F1
#
_entry.id   AF-W2VNH4-F1
#
_cell.length_a   1.000
_cell.length_b   1.000
_cell.length_c   1.000
_cell.angle_alpha   90.00
_cell.angle_beta   90.00
_cell.angle_gamma   90.00
#
_symmetry.space_group_name_H-M   'P 1'
#
loop_
_entity.id
_entity.type
_entity.pdbx_description
1 polymer ?
#
loop_
_entity_poly.entity_id
_entity_poly.type
_entity_poly.pdbx_seq_one_letter_code
_entity_poly.pdbx_strand_id
1 'polypeptide(L)'
;MKTSHNHLFGDSVLQTVGALQKAGAGKKNILQFITENSDCTPTIRDVHNLVRKLKAQTTQSTTSAQRLKAWMIDFCGEHGNVGRIFVEARQSK
;
A
#
# COMPACT_ATOMS: atom_id res chain seq x y z
N MET A 1 25.91 -9.15 -4.70
CA MET A 1 25.52 -7.73 -4.55
C MET A 1 24.09 -7.59 -5.08
N LYS A 2 23.13 -7.11 -4.28
CA LYS A 2 21.74 -6.89 -4.71
C LYS A 2 21.53 -5.38 -4.86
N THR A 3 21.73 -4.84 -6.06
CA THR A 3 21.37 -3.45 -6.37
C THR A 3 19.85 -3.35 -6.38
N SER A 4 19.26 -2.92 -5.27
CA SER A 4 17.87 -2.46 -5.27
C SER A 4 17.82 -1.12 -6.00
N HIS A 5 17.57 -1.14 -7.31
CA HIS A 5 17.33 0.05 -8.14
C HIS A 5 16.08 0.86 -7.73
N ASN A 6 15.37 0.44 -6.68
CA ASN A 6 14.17 1.10 -6.16
C ASN A 6 14.41 2.48 -5.52
N HIS A 7 15.67 2.91 -5.34
CA HIS A 7 16.01 4.20 -4.72
C HIS A 7 16.16 5.35 -5.74
N LEU A 8 15.90 5.10 -7.02
CA LEU A 8 16.11 6.10 -8.09
C LEU A 8 14.82 6.77 -8.58
N PHE A 9 13.66 6.35 -8.10
CA PHE A 9 12.40 6.99 -8.49
C PHE A 9 12.14 8.21 -7.62
N GLY A 10 11.91 9.37 -8.24
CA GLY A 10 11.50 10.58 -7.52
C GLY A 10 10.18 10.38 -6.78
N ASP A 11 9.99 11.10 -5.68
CA ASP A 11 8.82 10.94 -4.81
C ASP A 11 7.48 11.15 -5.53
N SER A 12 7.42 12.05 -6.52
CA SER A 12 6.21 12.26 -7.32
C SER A 12 5.84 11.04 -8.18
N VAL A 13 6.84 10.39 -8.77
CA VAL A 13 6.68 9.16 -9.56
C VAL A 13 6.20 8.03 -8.65
N LEU A 14 6.78 7.91 -7.45
CA LEU A 14 6.38 6.90 -6.47
C LEU A 14 4.93 7.07 -6.00
N GLN A 15 4.48 8.31 -5.75
CA GLN A 15 3.09 8.59 -5.39
C GLN A 15 2.12 8.17 -6.50
N THR A 16 2.42 8.54 -7.76
CA THR A 16 1.57 8.19 -8.91
C THR A 16 1.55 6.69 -9.17
N VAL A 17 2.69 6.01 -9.05
CA VAL A 17 2.75 4.54 -9.16
C VAL A 17 1.93 3.87 -8.04
N GLY A 18 1.93 4.43 -6.83
CA GLY A 18 1.06 4.00 -5.74
C GLY A 18 -0.44 4.14 -6.08
N ALA A 19 -0.83 5.27 -6.68
CA ALA A 19 -2.20 5.48 -7.13
C ALA A 19 -2.60 4.51 -8.25
N LEU A 20 -1.74 4.33 -9.27
CA LEU A 20 -1.95 3.37 -10.37
C LEU A 20 -2.07 1.94 -9.84
N GLN A 21 -1.24 1.55 -8.88
CA GLN A 21 -1.30 0.25 -8.24
C GLN A 21 -2.62 0.04 -7.48
N LYS A 22 -3.11 1.06 -6.76
CA LYS A 22 -4.40 1.02 -6.05
C LYS A 22 -5.58 0.93 -7.04
N ALA A 23 -5.48 1.59 -8.20
CA ALA A 23 -6.44 1.52 -9.29
C ALA A 23 -6.39 0.20 -10.08
N GLY A 24 -5.46 -0.71 -9.75
CA GLY A 24 -5.35 -2.02 -10.39
C GLY A 24 -4.56 -2.03 -11.70
N ALA A 25 -3.78 -1.00 -11.99
CA ALA A 25 -2.96 -0.93 -13.20
C ALA A 25 -2.00 -2.12 -13.31
N GLY A 26 -1.88 -2.66 -14.54
CA GLY A 26 -0.96 -3.74 -14.84
C GLY A 26 0.51 -3.30 -14.75
N LYS A 27 1.41 -4.25 -14.42
CA LYS A 27 2.86 -3.96 -14.27
C LYS A 27 3.52 -3.40 -15.53
N LYS A 28 3.02 -3.75 -16.72
CA LYS A 28 3.50 -3.20 -18.00
C LYS A 28 3.14 -1.72 -18.14
N ASN A 29 1.94 -1.32 -17.74
CA ASN A 29 1.50 0.07 -17.80
C ASN A 29 2.25 0.92 -16.76
N ILE A 30 2.50 0.35 -15.58
CA ILE A 30 3.34 1.00 -14.55
C ILE A 30 4.78 1.16 -15.05
N LEU A 31 5.33 0.14 -15.72
CA LEU A 31 6.66 0.22 -16.32
C LEU A 31 6.73 1.37 -17.33
N GLN A 32 5.79 1.40 -18.27
CA GLN A 32 5.70 2.42 -19.30
C GLN A 32 5.62 3.82 -18.69
N PHE A 33 4.73 4.03 -17.70
CA PHE A 33 4.60 5.30 -17.00
C PHE A 33 5.94 5.77 -16.41
N ILE A 34 6.67 4.88 -15.73
CA ILE A 34 7.95 5.26 -15.11
C ILE A 34 8.98 5.63 -16.19
N THR A 35 9.08 4.85 -17.26
CA THR A 35 10.01 5.15 -18.37
C THR A 35 9.67 6.47 -19.08
N GLU A 36 8.39 6.83 -19.18
CA GLU A 36 7.94 8.07 -19.84
C GLU A 36 8.05 9.31 -18.93
N ASN A 37 8.05 9.13 -17.61
CA ASN A 37 7.97 10.23 -16.63
C ASN A 37 9.19 10.33 -15.71
N SER A 38 10.25 9.58 -16.00
CA SER A 38 11.51 9.65 -15.26
C SER A 38 12.69 9.29 -16.16
N ASP A 39 13.88 9.78 -15.81
CA ASP A 39 15.13 9.41 -16.50
C ASP A 39 15.61 7.98 -16.16
N CYS A 40 14.78 7.21 -15.44
CA CYS A 40 15.07 5.83 -15.09
C CYS A 40 14.62 4.88 -16.20
N THR A 41 15.41 3.84 -16.43
CA THR A 41 15.08 2.72 -17.33
C THR A 41 14.84 1.45 -16.50
N PRO A 42 13.75 1.39 -15.71
CA PRO A 42 13.48 0.25 -14.85
C PRO A 42 13.19 -1.02 -15.64
N THR A 43 13.42 -2.17 -15.02
CA THR A 43 12.97 -3.45 -15.55
C THR A 43 11.60 -3.84 -14.98
N ILE A 44 10.92 -4.81 -15.61
CA ILE A 44 9.71 -5.44 -15.03
C ILE A 44 9.98 -6.00 -13.62
N ARG A 45 11.20 -6.45 -13.34
CA ARG A 45 11.60 -6.95 -12.02
C ARG A 45 11.64 -5.81 -10.99
N ASP A 46 12.12 -4.64 -11.38
CA ASP A 46 12.14 -3.45 -10.51
C ASP A 46 10.71 -3.00 -10.22
N VAL A 47 9.85 -2.94 -11.22
CA VAL A 47 8.42 -2.64 -11.04
C VAL A 47 7.74 -3.66 -10.13
N HIS A 48 8.05 -4.95 -10.28
CA HIS A 48 7.53 -5.99 -9.40
C HIS A 48 7.95 -5.77 -7.95
N ASN A 49 9.24 -5.47 -7.72
CA ASN A 49 9.76 -5.19 -6.39
C ASN A 49 9.15 -3.92 -5.78
N LEU A 50 8.98 -2.87 -6.59
CA LEU A 50 8.35 -1.62 -6.20
C LEU A 50 6.89 -1.83 -5.79
N VAL A 51 6.09 -2.47 -6.64
CA VAL A 51 4.68 -2.80 -6.33
C VAL A 51 4.58 -3.66 -5.08
N ARG A 52 5.48 -4.64 -4.89
CA ARG A 52 5.52 -5.46 -3.69
C ARG A 52 5.82 -4.62 -2.44
N LYS A 53 6.77 -3.68 -2.51
CA LYS A 53 7.10 -2.76 -1.41
C LYS A 53 5.95 -1.80 -1.10
N LEU A 54 5.29 -1.23 -2.11
CA LEU A 54 4.14 -0.33 -1.93
C LEU A 54 2.96 -1.04 -1.28
N LYS A 55 2.68 -2.28 -1.71
CA LYS A 55 1.68 -3.14 -1.04
C LYS A 55 2.09 -3.47 0.38
N ALA A 56 3.36 -3.82 0.61
CA ALA A 56 3.89 -4.10 1.93
C ALA A 56 3.74 -2.89 2.87
N GLN A 57 4.11 -1.69 2.44
CA GLN A 57 3.93 -0.44 3.22
C GLN A 57 2.46 -0.16 3.52
N THR A 58 1.56 -0.38 2.55
CA THR A 58 0.12 -0.28 2.78
C THR A 58 -0.36 -1.28 3.85
N THR A 59 0.13 -2.53 3.79
CA THR A 59 -0.25 -3.58 4.75
C THR A 59 0.44 -3.46 6.11
N GLN A 60 1.65 -2.91 6.16
CA GLN A 60 2.46 -2.72 7.37
C GLN A 60 1.86 -1.62 8.27
N SER A 61 0.93 -0.83 7.72
CA SER A 61 0.30 0.29 8.41
C SER A 61 -1.08 -0.03 8.99
N THR A 62 -1.75 -1.13 8.61
CA THR A 62 -3.04 -1.48 9.22
C THR A 62 -3.31 -2.99 9.22
N THR A 63 -3.08 -3.63 10.37
CA THR A 63 -3.67 -4.92 10.73
C THR A 63 -5.19 -4.89 10.53
N SER A 64 -5.82 -6.06 10.37
CA SER A 64 -7.29 -6.17 10.36
C SER A 64 -7.92 -5.52 11.59
N ALA A 65 -7.28 -5.62 12.77
CA ALA A 65 -7.69 -4.94 13.98
C ALA A 65 -7.62 -3.40 13.86
N GLN A 66 -6.54 -2.86 13.30
CA GLN A 66 -6.41 -1.41 13.07
C GLN A 66 -7.43 -0.89 12.04
N ARG A 67 -7.73 -1.67 10.99
CA ARG A 67 -8.78 -1.33 10.01
C ARG A 67 -10.17 -1.34 10.64
N LEU A 68 -10.47 -2.36 11.45
CA LEU A 68 -11.72 -2.43 12.19
C LEU A 68 -11.88 -1.24 13.15
N LYS A 69 -10.79 -0.88 13.85
CA LYS A 69 -10.77 0.28 14.75
C LYS A 69 -11.05 1.58 13.99
N ALA A 70 -10.38 1.82 12.86
CA ALA A 70 -10.61 3.02 12.04
C ALA A 70 -12.06 3.09 11.55
N TRP A 71 -12.57 1.99 10.98
CA TRP A 71 -13.96 1.91 10.54
C TRP A 71 -14.96 2.17 11.67
N MET A 72 -14.70 1.65 12.87
CA MET A 72 -15.60 1.85 14.01
C MET A 72 -15.61 3.29 14.52
N ILE A 73 -14.49 4.01 14.40
CA ILE A 73 -14.41 5.45 14.70
C ILE A 73 -15.29 6.22 13.73
N ASP A 74 -15.17 5.96 12.43
CA ASP A 74 -15.98 6.62 11.40
C ASP A 74 -17.47 6.31 11.59
N PHE A 75 -17.81 5.05 11.85
CA PHE A 75 -19.19 4.60 12.07
C PHE A 75 -19.84 5.29 13.27
N CYS A 76 -19.11 5.46 14.38
CA CYS A 76 -19.63 6.12 15.58
C CYS A 76 -19.60 7.65 15.51
N GLY A 77 -19.02 8.24 14.46
CA GLY A 77 -19.06 9.68 14.21
C GLY A 77 -20.46 10.18 13.81
N GLU A 78 -21.29 9.29 13.27
CA GLU A 78 -22.68 9.57 12.90
C GLU A 78 -23.61 9.55 14.12
N HIS A 79 -24.53 10.53 14.20
CA HIS A 79 -25.38 10.70 15.37
C HIS A 79 -26.35 9.53 15.56
N GLY A 80 -26.31 8.89 16.73
CA GLY A 80 -27.13 7.72 17.05
C GLY A 80 -26.43 6.37 16.88
N ASN A 81 -25.22 6.34 16.32
CA ASN A 81 -24.43 5.12 16.20
C ASN A 81 -23.60 4.85 17.46
N VAL A 82 -23.60 3.59 17.91
CA VAL A 82 -22.79 3.12 19.04
C VAL A 82 -22.15 1.78 18.70
N GLY A 83 -20.82 1.73 18.65
CA GLY A 83 -20.03 0.51 18.42
C GLY A 83 -19.30 0.03 19.67
N ARG A 84 -19.20 -1.30 19.85
CA ARG A 84 -18.39 -1.94 20.90
C ARG A 84 -17.60 -3.11 20.30
N ILE A 85 -16.30 -3.16 20.57
CA ILE A 85 -15.43 -4.31 20.22
C ILE A 85 -15.22 -5.15 21.47
N PHE A 86 -15.46 -6.45 21.36
CA PHE A 86 -15.11 -7.44 22.37
C PHE A 86 -13.90 -8.23 21.87
N VAL A 87 -12.88 -8.39 22.73
CA VAL A 87 -11.71 -9.21 22.44
C VAL A 87 -11.72 -10.38 23.40
N GLU A 88 -11.87 -11.60 22.88
CA GLU A 88 -11.74 -12.79 23.71
C GLU A 88 -10.26 -13.11 23.95
N ALA A 89 -9.86 -13.13 25.23
CA ALA A 89 -8.55 -13.61 25.63
C ALA A 89 -8.52 -15.13 25.50
N ARG A 90 -7.83 -15.66 24.47
CA ARG A 90 -7.52 -17.09 24.41
C ARG A 90 -6.58 -17.42 25.57
N GLN A 91 -7.08 -18.17 26.54
CA GLN A 91 -6.23 -18.74 27.58
C GLN A 91 -5.28 -19.75 26.93
N SER A 92 -3.97 -19.57 27.12
CA SER A 92 -2.98 -20.56 26.68
C SER A 92 -3.18 -21.83 27.52
N LYS A 93 -3.34 -22.96 26.83
CA LYS A 93 -3.42 -24.29 27.43
C LYS A 93 -2.02 -24.86 27.65
#